data_AF-A0A951JAZ5-F1
#
_entry.id   AF-A0A951JAZ5-F1
#
_cell.length_a   1.000
_cell.length_b   1.000
_cell.length_c   1.000
_cell.angle_alpha   90.00
_cell.angle_beta   90.00
_cell.angle_gamma   90.00
#
_symmetry.space_group_name_H-M   'P 1'
#
loop_
_entity.id
_entity.type
_entity.pdbx_description
1 polymer ?
#
loop_
_entity_poly.entity_id
_entity_poly.type
_entity_poly.pdbx_seq_one_letter_code
_entity_poly.pdbx_strand_id
1 'polypeptide(L)'
;HLMHHVLGGRQRWVRFSGVATEWDFVEAPSQLLEEWAWDTDVLRSFATDADGEPIPADLVRRMRAADEFGKGFLARTHRQMVLVESDPALLLEELRRYEPPSLPRWIEPGQT
;
A
#
# COMPACT_ATOMS: atom_id res chain seq x y z
N HIS A 1 12.82 0.88 5.91
CA HIS A 1 13.59 1.38 7.09
C HIS A 1 15.00 0.81 7.30
N LEU A 2 15.23 -0.51 7.36
CA LEU A 2 16.56 -1.06 7.74
C LEU A 2 17.72 -0.51 6.88
N MET A 3 17.54 -0.48 5.56
CA MET A 3 18.55 0.07 4.64
C MET A 3 18.86 1.54 4.95
N HIS A 4 17.84 2.36 5.22
CA HIS A 4 18.01 3.76 5.62
C HIS A 4 18.79 3.88 6.95
N HIS A 5 18.47 3.03 7.93
CA HIS A 5 19.19 3.01 9.20
C HIS A 5 20.69 2.68 9.03
N VAL A 6 21.01 1.64 8.27
CA VAL A 6 22.38 1.16 8.09
C VAL A 6 23.21 2.13 7.24
N LEU A 7 22.67 2.57 6.10
CA LEU A 7 23.39 3.42 5.15
C LEU A 7 23.42 4.88 5.60
N GLY A 8 22.33 5.38 6.18
CA GLY A 8 22.24 6.71 6.78
C GLY A 8 22.90 6.79 8.16
N GLY A 9 23.33 5.68 8.75
CA GLY A 9 23.87 5.61 10.11
C GLY A 9 25.23 6.29 10.30
N ARG A 10 26.01 6.46 9.24
CA ARG A 10 27.40 6.95 9.30
C ARG A 10 27.49 8.48 9.27
N GLN A 11 26.90 9.13 10.27
CA GLN A 11 26.94 10.60 10.40
C GLN A 11 27.86 11.06 11.53
N ARG A 12 28.35 12.30 11.42
CA ARG A 12 29.17 12.94 12.47
C ARG A 12 28.41 13.12 13.79
N TRP A 13 27.09 13.28 13.74
CA TRP A 13 26.24 13.55 14.90
C TRP A 13 25.11 12.54 15.00
N VAL A 14 24.91 11.93 16.17
CA VAL A 14 23.87 10.92 16.42
C VAL A 14 22.47 11.43 16.08
N ARG A 15 22.19 12.72 16.33
CA ARG A 15 20.89 13.35 16.04
C ARG A 15 20.48 13.27 14.56
N PHE A 16 21.42 13.13 13.63
CA PHE A 16 21.17 13.07 12.19
C PHE A 16 21.42 11.67 11.60
N SER A 17 21.63 10.67 12.45
CA SER A 17 22.04 9.32 12.03
C SER A 17 20.83 8.41 11.81
N GLY A 18 20.93 7.56 10.79
CA GLY A 18 19.97 6.50 10.52
C GLY A 18 18.61 7.06 10.11
N VAL A 19 17.55 6.70 10.83
CA VAL A 19 16.17 7.13 10.53
C VAL A 19 15.75 8.38 11.30
N ALA A 20 16.69 9.08 11.94
CA ALA A 20 16.44 10.34 12.64
C ALA A 20 16.27 11.50 11.63
N THR A 21 15.18 11.46 10.86
CA THR A 21 14.76 12.47 9.89
C THR A 21 13.45 13.12 10.33
N GLU A 22 13.02 14.13 9.59
CA GLU A 22 11.67 14.68 9.69
C GLU A 22 10.62 13.57 9.54
N TRP A 23 9.52 13.68 10.31
CA TRP A 23 8.48 12.65 10.40
C TRP A 23 7.75 12.42 9.08
N ASP A 24 7.64 13.44 8.23
CA ASP A 24 7.04 13.35 6.89
C ASP A 24 7.97 12.69 5.86
N PHE A 25 9.29 12.66 6.12
CA PHE A 25 10.27 12.04 5.23
C PHE A 25 10.62 10.60 5.61
N VAL A 26 10.42 10.21 6.88
CA VAL A 26 10.94 8.93 7.41
C VAL A 26 10.46 7.70 6.63
N GLU A 27 9.29 7.78 5.99
CA GLU A 27 8.69 6.72 5.17
C GLU A 27 9.15 6.69 3.72
N ALA A 28 9.69 7.79 3.19
CA ALA A 28 10.05 7.86 1.77
C ALA A 28 11.01 6.73 1.34
N PRO A 29 12.04 6.35 2.13
CA PRO A 29 12.90 5.22 1.76
C PRO A 29 12.21 3.85 1.85
N SER A 30 11.21 3.66 2.72
CA SER A 30 10.42 2.42 2.77
C SER A 30 9.60 2.28 1.50
N GLN A 31 8.81 3.32 1.21
CA GLN A 31 7.85 3.34 0.12
C GLN A 31 8.54 3.27 -1.24
N LEU A 32 9.73 3.88 -1.39
CA LEU A 32 10.54 3.71 -2.59
C LEU A 32 10.90 2.24 -2.87
N LEU A 33 11.20 1.46 -1.82
CA LEU A 33 11.56 0.04 -1.97
C LEU A 33 10.34 -0.85 -2.23
N GLU A 34 9.13 -0.40 -1.91
CA GLU A 34 7.90 -1.12 -2.25
C GLU A 34 7.70 -1.24 -3.77
N GLU A 35 8.20 -0.28 -4.56
CA GLU A 35 8.15 -0.37 -6.03
C GLU A 35 8.94 -1.57 -6.59
N TRP A 36 10.01 -2.00 -5.91
CA TRP A 36 10.80 -3.15 -6.35
C TRP A 36 10.04 -4.47 -6.17
N ALA A 37 9.04 -4.51 -5.29
CA ALA A 37 8.16 -5.67 -5.16
C ALA A 37 7.22 -5.84 -6.36
N TRP A 38 7.19 -4.88 -7.29
CA TRP A 38 6.41 -4.95 -8.53
C TRP A 38 7.27 -5.19 -9.78
N ASP A 39 8.59 -5.26 -9.63
CA ASP A 39 9.50 -5.55 -10.73
C ASP A 39 9.58 -7.06 -11.00
N THR A 40 9.49 -7.43 -12.27
CA THR A 40 9.46 -8.85 -12.67
C THR A 40 10.78 -9.56 -12.39
N ASP A 41 11.91 -8.90 -12.63
CA ASP A 41 13.23 -9.52 -12.48
C ASP A 41 13.61 -9.64 -11.00
N VAL A 42 13.22 -8.65 -10.19
CA VAL A 42 13.33 -8.74 -8.72
C VAL A 42 12.49 -9.90 -8.19
N LEU A 43 11.21 -9.98 -8.56
CA LEU A 43 10.33 -11.06 -8.09
C LEU A 43 10.84 -12.44 -8.52
N ARG A 44 11.32 -12.60 -9.75
CA ARG A 44 11.90 -13.87 -10.23
C ARG A 44 13.10 -14.36 -9.43
N SER A 45 13.79 -13.48 -8.72
CA SER A 45 14.95 -13.87 -7.91
C SER A 45 14.57 -14.66 -6.65
N PHE A 46 13.31 -14.60 -6.19
CA PHE A 46 12.89 -15.26 -4.95
C PHE A 46 11.49 -15.87 -4.98
N ALA A 47 10.59 -15.44 -5.88
CA ALA A 47 9.23 -15.95 -5.98
C ALA A 47 9.20 -17.16 -6.91
N THR A 48 9.47 -18.33 -6.35
CA THR A 48 9.42 -19.63 -7.03
C THR A 48 8.30 -20.50 -6.45
N ASP A 49 7.72 -21.37 -7.27
CA ASP A 49 6.79 -22.38 -6.79
C ASP A 49 7.49 -23.57 -6.11
N ALA A 50 6.73 -24.62 -5.78
CA ALA A 50 7.25 -25.81 -5.10
C ALA A 50 8.20 -26.64 -5.97
N ASP A 51 8.08 -26.54 -7.29
CA ASP A 51 8.94 -27.22 -8.25
C ASP A 51 10.19 -26.38 -8.59
N GLY A 52 10.26 -25.14 -8.09
CA GLY A 52 11.38 -24.22 -8.29
C GLY A 52 11.21 -23.31 -9.50
N GLU A 53 10.06 -23.32 -10.16
CA GLU A 53 9.81 -22.47 -11.33
C GLU A 53 9.54 -21.02 -10.88
N PRO A 54 10.22 -20.04 -11.47
CA PRO A 54 10.07 -18.64 -11.07
C PRO A 54 8.75 -18.06 -11.57
N ILE A 55 8.25 -17.05 -10.86
CA ILE A 55 6.99 -16.37 -11.18
C ILE A 55 6.92 -15.92 -12.66
N PRO A 56 5.84 -16.25 -13.39
CA PRO A 56 5.68 -15.83 -14.78
C PRO A 56 5.52 -14.31 -14.91
N ALA A 57 6.22 -13.71 -15.87
CA ALA A 57 6.12 -12.27 -16.15
C ALA A 57 4.69 -11.80 -16.45
N ASP A 58 3.90 -12.66 -17.12
CA ASP A 58 2.51 -12.35 -17.43
C ASP A 58 1.62 -12.28 -16.17
N LEU A 59 1.92 -13.08 -15.15
CA LEU A 59 1.24 -13.01 -13.86
C LEU A 59 1.60 -11.70 -13.13
N VAL A 60 2.88 -11.34 -13.08
CA VAL A 60 3.33 -10.07 -12.49
C VAL A 60 2.66 -8.87 -13.17
N ARG A 61 2.56 -8.87 -14.51
CA ARG A 61 1.86 -7.84 -15.28
C ARG A 61 0.38 -7.73 -14.88
N ARG A 62 -0.31 -8.85 -14.67
CA ARG A 62 -1.71 -8.88 -14.22
C ARG A 62 -1.85 -8.40 -12.77
N MET A 63 -0.94 -8.79 -11.88
CA MET A 63 -0.91 -8.30 -10.50
C MET A 63 -0.77 -6.78 -10.46
N ARG A 64 0.15 -6.22 -11.24
CA ARG A 64 0.35 -4.76 -11.32
C ARG A 64 -0.86 -4.02 -11.89
N ALA A 65 -1.55 -4.60 -12.87
CA ALA A 65 -2.79 -4.03 -13.39
C ALA A 65 -3.92 -4.06 -12.35
N ALA A 66 -3.93 -5.05 -11.46
CA ALA A 66 -4.90 -5.18 -10.38
C ALA A 66 -4.56 -4.34 -9.14
N ASP A 67 -3.33 -3.85 -9.00
CA ASP A 67 -2.86 -3.13 -7.81
C ASP A 67 -3.70 -1.87 -7.51
N GLU A 68 -4.15 -1.16 -8.54
CA GLU A 68 -5.01 0.02 -8.38
C GLU A 68 -6.44 -0.31 -7.91
N PHE A 69 -6.85 -1.58 -7.96
CA PHE A 69 -8.18 -1.99 -7.56
C PHE A 69 -8.37 -1.79 -6.05
N GLY A 70 -9.40 -1.04 -5.67
CA GLY A 70 -9.77 -0.85 -4.26
C GLY A 70 -8.94 0.18 -3.49
N LYS A 71 -7.81 0.67 -4.03
CA LYS A 71 -6.99 1.73 -3.36
C LYS A 71 -7.81 2.98 -3.03
N GLY A 72 -8.70 3.41 -3.93
CA GLY A 72 -9.58 4.56 -3.68
C GLY A 72 -10.56 4.35 -2.53
N PHE A 73 -11.08 3.13 -2.35
CA PHE A 73 -11.94 2.77 -1.22
C PHE A 73 -11.14 2.77 0.10
N LEU A 74 -9.97 2.12 0.10
CA LEU A 74 -9.08 2.07 1.28
C LEU A 74 -8.61 3.46 1.70
N ALA A 75 -8.22 4.31 0.75
CA ALA A 75 -7.80 5.68 1.02
C ALA A 75 -8.94 6.52 1.63
N ARG A 76 -10.19 6.33 1.17
CA ARG A 76 -11.37 6.97 1.77
C ARG A 76 -11.58 6.49 3.20
N THR A 77 -11.54 5.18 3.44
CA THR A 77 -11.72 4.59 4.78
C THR A 77 -10.64 5.05 5.76
N HIS A 78 -9.38 5.09 5.32
CA HIS A 78 -8.27 5.59 6.15
C HIS A 78 -8.45 7.08 6.47
N ARG A 79 -8.83 7.91 5.49
CA ARG A 79 -9.17 9.31 5.74
C ARG A 79 -10.31 9.44 6.76
N GLN A 80 -11.34 8.61 6.65
CA GLN A 80 -12.45 8.61 7.60
C GLN A 80 -11.99 8.24 9.02
N MET A 81 -11.10 7.25 9.18
CA MET A 81 -10.52 6.92 10.50
C MET A 81 -9.77 8.11 11.13
N VAL A 82 -8.96 8.82 10.34
CA VAL A 82 -8.22 10.01 10.82
C VAL A 82 -9.18 11.14 11.23
N LEU A 83 -10.25 11.35 10.45
CA LEU A 83 -11.28 12.34 10.78
C LEU A 83 -12.05 11.99 12.06
N VAL A 84 -12.30 10.71 12.32
CA VAL A 84 -12.96 10.24 13.55
C VAL A 84 -12.12 10.49 14.79
N GLU A 85 -10.81 10.25 14.70
CA GLU A 85 -9.90 10.47 15.82
C GLU A 85 -9.80 11.95 16.19
N SER A 86 -9.96 12.85 15.22
CA SER A 86 -9.87 14.29 15.41
C SER A 86 -11.22 14.96 15.76
N ASP A 87 -12.36 14.42 15.30
CA ASP A 87 -13.70 14.81 15.74
C ASP A 87 -14.74 13.68 15.49
N PRO A 88 -15.00 12.82 16.48
CA PRO A 88 -15.88 11.65 16.30
C PRO A 88 -17.36 12.01 16.09
N ALA A 89 -17.80 13.22 16.45
CA ALA A 89 -19.18 13.67 16.19
C ALA A 89 -19.43 13.89 14.69
N LEU A 90 -18.39 14.31 13.97
CA LEU A 90 -18.45 14.61 12.55
C LEU A 90 -18.64 13.35 11.70
N LEU A 91 -18.02 12.22 12.08
CA LEU A 91 -18.27 10.92 11.43
C LEU A 91 -19.71 10.46 11.63
N LEU A 92 -20.24 10.57 12.85
CA LEU A 92 -21.62 10.14 13.13
C LEU A 92 -22.63 10.92 12.29
N GLU A 93 -22.36 12.20 12.04
CA GLU A 93 -23.18 13.03 11.16
C GLU A 93 -23.04 12.65 9.69
N GLU A 94 -21.82 12.35 9.22
CA GLU A 94 -21.56 11.91 7.84
C GLU A 94 -22.22 10.54 7.54
N LEU A 95 -22.10 9.58 8.47
CA LEU A 95 -22.74 8.26 8.37
C LEU A 95 -24.27 8.35 8.36
N ARG A 96 -24.86 9.25 9.17
CA ARG A 96 -26.31 9.49 9.16
C ARG A 96 -26.81 10.03 7.82
N ARG A 97 -25.95 10.69 7.05
CA ARG A 97 -26.28 11.30 5.75
C ARG A 97 -25.89 10.42 4.55
N TYR A 98 -25.19 9.30 4.78
CA TYR A 98 -24.72 8.44 3.70
C TYR A 98 -25.86 7.61 3.10
N GLU A 99 -26.16 7.85 1.82
CA GLU A 99 -26.96 6.95 1.00
C GLU A 99 -26.04 6.09 0.14
N PRO A 100 -26.04 4.75 0.29
CA PRO A 100 -25.23 3.88 -0.53
C PRO A 100 -25.63 3.98 -2.01
N PRO A 101 -24.67 4.06 -2.95
CA PRO A 101 -25.00 4.13 -4.36
C PRO A 101 -25.68 2.84 -4.82
N SER A 102 -26.66 2.99 -5.71
CA SER A 102 -27.23 1.87 -6.46
C SER A 102 -26.13 1.29 -7.36
N LEU A 103 -25.62 0.11 -7.02
CA LEU A 103 -24.71 -0.63 -7.88
C LEU A 103 -25.53 -1.48 -8.84
N PRO A 104 -25.31 -1.40 -10.17
CA PRO A 104 -25.91 -2.35 -11.09
C PRO A 104 -25.47 -3.76 -10.70
N ARG A 105 -26.37 -4.73 -10.80
CA ARG A 105 -26.07 -6.12 -10.47
C ARG A 105 -25.15 -6.69 -11.55
N TRP A 106 -23.87 -6.87 -11.25
CA TRP A 106 -22.85 -7.28 -12.23
C TRP A 106 -22.83 -8.79 -12.52
N ILE A 107 -23.64 -9.59 -11.83
CA ILE A 107 -23.74 -11.04 -12.04
C ILE A 107 -25.21 -11.43 -11.97
N GLU A 108 -25.74 -11.96 -13.07
CA GLU A 108 -27.05 -12.60 -13.09
C GLU A 108 -26.95 -14.04 -12.53
N PRO A 109 -27.99 -14.55 -11.85
CA PRO A 109 -28.00 -15.94 -11.38
C PRO A 109 -27.69 -16.90 -12.54
N GLY A 110 -26.62 -17.68 -12.40
CA GLY A 110 -26.19 -18.67 -13.40
C GLY A 110 -24.98 -18.29 -14.26
N GLN A 111 -24.37 -17.13 -14.04
CA GLN A 111 -23.05 -16.81 -14.62
C GLN A 111 -21.94 -17.17 -13.62
N THR A 112 -21.33 -18.33 -13.80
CA THR A 112 -20.03 -18.74 -13.22
C THR A 112 -19.07 -19.06 -14.35
#